data_AF-A0A951L1E8-F1
#
_entry.id   AF-A0A951L1E8-F1
#
_cell.length_a   1.000
_cell.length_b   1.000
_cell.length_c   1.000
_cell.angle_alpha   90.00
_cell.angle_beta   90.00
_cell.angle_gamma   90.00
#
_symmetry.space_group_name_H-M   'P 1'
#
loop_
_entity.id
_entity.type
_entity.pdbx_description
1 polymer ?
#
loop_
_entity_poly.entity_id
_entity_poly.type
_entity_poly.pdbx_seq_one_letter_code
_entity_poly.pdbx_strand_id
1 'polypeptide(L)'
;MAQTKRKRRTKHRGTAAGTIQTRGRTGRPPTADERKKQTRMEARERRLNTPPSWKRSATMAAFASVALFLLFSVLGRGKQPLQSAAIFAVFAFLLYTPGGYYMELVMYRRRQKRKQQQQVPK
;
A
#
# COMPACT_ATOMS: atom_id res chain seq x y z
N MET A 1 41.81 -24.07 -36.46
CA MET A 1 40.40 -24.01 -36.92
C MET A 1 39.56 -23.38 -35.81
N ALA A 2 39.02 -22.18 -36.02
CA ALA A 2 38.23 -21.48 -35.01
C ALA A 2 36.77 -21.98 -35.02
N GLN A 3 36.32 -22.60 -33.92
CA GLN A 3 34.97 -23.16 -33.82
C GLN A 3 33.96 -22.03 -33.56
N THR A 4 33.30 -21.53 -34.61
CA THR A 4 32.25 -20.51 -34.49
C THR A 4 30.93 -21.14 -34.04
N LYS A 5 30.79 -21.42 -32.73
CA LYS A 5 29.54 -21.95 -32.16
C LYS A 5 28.55 -20.79 -31.94
N ARG A 6 27.70 -20.52 -32.93
CA ARG A 6 26.67 -19.46 -32.82
C ARG A 6 25.58 -19.90 -31.84
N LYS A 7 25.46 -19.19 -30.70
CA LYS A 7 24.44 -19.42 -29.67
C LYS A 7 23.04 -19.19 -30.25
N ARG A 8 22.17 -20.22 -30.25
CA ARG A 8 20.77 -20.10 -30.69
C ARG A 8 20.06 -19.01 -29.85
N ARG A 9 19.63 -17.91 -30.49
CA ARG A 9 18.71 -16.93 -29.87
C ARG A 9 17.28 -17.44 -30.00
N THR A 10 16.56 -17.51 -28.89
CA THR A 10 15.13 -17.81 -28.87
C THR A 10 14.33 -16.55 -29.20
N LYS A 11 13.24 -16.69 -29.97
CA LYS A 11 12.32 -15.58 -30.26
C LYS A 11 11.69 -15.05 -28.96
N HIS A 12 11.45 -13.74 -28.92
CA HIS A 12 10.69 -13.10 -27.85
C HIS A 12 9.27 -13.70 -27.83
N ARG A 13 8.86 -14.30 -26.70
CA ARG A 13 7.51 -14.90 -26.55
C ARG A 13 6.64 -13.95 -25.75
N GLY A 14 6.09 -12.96 -26.42
CA GLY A 14 4.94 -12.20 -25.94
C GLY A 14 3.64 -12.86 -26.42
N THR A 15 2.58 -12.76 -25.64
CA THR A 15 1.22 -12.97 -26.18
C THR A 15 0.83 -11.75 -27.03
N ALA A 16 -0.16 -11.89 -27.92
CA ALA A 16 -0.70 -10.76 -28.69
C ALA A 16 -1.22 -9.62 -27.79
N ALA A 17 -1.55 -9.94 -26.53
CA ALA A 17 -1.95 -8.99 -25.49
C ALA A 17 -0.77 -8.29 -24.77
N GLY A 18 0.47 -8.44 -25.25
CA GLY A 18 1.64 -7.74 -24.71
C GLY A 18 2.17 -8.29 -23.38
N THR A 19 1.65 -9.42 -22.87
CA THR A 19 2.17 -10.03 -21.64
C THR A 19 3.35 -10.94 -21.93
N ILE A 20 4.49 -10.67 -21.28
CA ILE A 20 5.70 -11.49 -21.33
C ILE A 20 5.51 -12.67 -20.37
N GLN A 21 5.27 -13.87 -20.90
CA GLN A 21 5.22 -15.07 -20.08
C GLN A 21 6.63 -15.46 -19.66
N THR A 22 6.81 -15.77 -18.37
CA THR A 22 8.08 -16.23 -17.81
C THR A 22 8.53 -17.51 -18.54
N ARG A 23 9.85 -17.67 -18.77
CA ARG A 23 10.43 -18.79 -19.50
C ARG A 23 9.89 -20.14 -18.95
N GLY A 24 9.27 -20.94 -19.83
CA GLY A 24 8.73 -22.27 -19.50
C GLY A 24 7.25 -22.32 -19.10
N ARG A 25 6.55 -21.18 -19.03
CA ARG A 25 5.17 -21.09 -18.55
C ARG A 25 4.11 -20.89 -19.65
N THR A 26 4.43 -21.19 -20.91
CA THR A 26 3.58 -20.82 -22.07
C THR A 26 2.42 -21.77 -22.35
N GLY A 27 1.86 -22.43 -21.33
CA GLY A 27 0.77 -23.40 -21.54
C GLY A 27 0.24 -24.12 -20.30
N ARG A 28 0.92 -24.02 -19.15
CA ARG A 28 0.41 -24.61 -17.90
C ARG A 28 -0.59 -23.65 -17.24
N PRO A 29 -1.84 -24.07 -16.95
CA PRO A 29 -2.75 -23.26 -16.15
C PRO A 29 -2.15 -23.03 -14.75
N PRO A 30 -2.31 -21.83 -14.17
CA PRO A 30 -1.73 -21.51 -12.87
C PRO A 30 -2.27 -22.45 -11.81
N THR A 31 -1.37 -23.00 -11.00
CA THR A 31 -1.72 -23.89 -9.87
C THR A 31 -2.50 -23.11 -8.81
N ALA A 32 -3.25 -23.81 -7.95
CA ALA A 32 -4.08 -23.17 -6.93
C ALA A 32 -3.26 -22.21 -6.02
N ASP A 33 -2.02 -22.59 -5.69
CA ASP A 33 -1.12 -21.76 -4.87
C ASP A 33 -0.59 -20.54 -5.62
N GLU A 34 -0.33 -20.68 -6.92
CA GLU A 34 0.06 -19.55 -7.77
C GLU A 34 -1.08 -18.54 -7.94
N ARG A 35 -2.33 -19.03 -8.10
CA ARG A 35 -3.52 -18.18 -8.13
C ARG A 35 -3.68 -17.43 -6.81
N LYS A 36 -3.60 -18.13 -5.67
CA LYS A 36 -3.65 -17.49 -4.35
C LYS A 36 -2.58 -16.41 -4.18
N LYS A 37 -1.34 -16.67 -4.64
CA LYS A 37 -0.26 -15.68 -4.63
C LYS A 37 -0.56 -14.47 -5.52
N GLN A 38 -1.06 -14.69 -6.75
CA GLN A 38 -1.49 -13.61 -7.64
C GLN A 38 -2.63 -12.78 -7.04
N THR A 39 -3.67 -13.41 -6.52
CA THR A 39 -4.80 -12.69 -5.89
C THR A 39 -4.34 -11.88 -4.68
N ARG A 40 -3.41 -12.39 -3.86
CA ARG A 40 -2.82 -11.64 -2.74
C ARG A 40 -2.01 -10.43 -3.22
N MET A 41 -1.23 -10.60 -4.29
CA MET A 41 -0.44 -9.52 -4.89
C MET A 41 -1.36 -8.43 -5.47
N GLU A 42 -2.38 -8.81 -6.25
CA GLU A 42 -3.37 -7.89 -6.80
C GLU A 42 -4.19 -7.18 -5.71
N ALA A 43 -4.61 -7.91 -4.67
CA ALA A 43 -5.34 -7.31 -3.53
C ALA A 43 -4.47 -6.28 -2.80
N ARG A 44 -3.17 -6.58 -2.63
CA ARG A 44 -2.21 -5.62 -2.07
C ARG A 44 -2.08 -4.40 -2.97
N GLU A 45 -1.90 -4.59 -4.28
CA GLU A 45 -1.81 -3.47 -5.24
C GLU A 45 -3.08 -2.61 -5.25
N ARG A 46 -4.27 -3.22 -5.23
CA ARG A 46 -5.56 -2.49 -5.16
C ARG A 46 -5.65 -1.63 -3.90
N ARG A 47 -5.28 -2.19 -2.73
CA ARG A 47 -5.23 -1.44 -1.45
C ARG A 47 -4.22 -0.29 -1.50
N LEU A 48 -3.07 -0.47 -2.16
CA LEU A 48 -2.06 0.58 -2.31
C LEU A 48 -2.46 1.67 -3.30
N ASN A 49 -3.31 1.34 -4.28
CA ASN A 49 -3.76 2.27 -5.32
C ASN A 49 -5.07 2.98 -5.00
N THR A 50 -5.72 2.62 -3.89
CA THR A 50 -6.96 3.27 -3.46
C THR A 50 -6.66 4.74 -3.13
N PRO A 51 -7.41 5.71 -3.67
CA PRO A 51 -7.20 7.12 -3.36
C PRO A 51 -7.38 7.37 -1.86
N PRO A 52 -6.54 8.21 -1.23
CA PRO A 52 -6.70 8.56 0.18
C PRO A 52 -8.05 9.26 0.36
N SER A 53 -8.85 8.77 1.32
CA SER A 53 -10.18 9.32 1.61
C SER A 53 -10.21 9.92 3.00
N TRP A 54 -10.78 11.12 3.10
CA TRP A 54 -11.00 11.82 4.38
C TRP A 54 -11.77 10.95 5.38
N LYS A 55 -12.73 10.15 4.89
CA LYS A 55 -13.50 9.21 5.71
C LYS A 55 -12.61 8.18 6.41
N ARG A 56 -11.61 7.63 5.72
CA ARG A 56 -10.71 6.61 6.28
C ARG A 56 -9.76 7.22 7.31
N SER A 57 -9.18 8.38 7.02
CA SER A 57 -8.34 9.10 7.96
C SER A 57 -9.12 9.50 9.21
N ALA A 58 -10.38 9.96 9.05
CA ALA A 58 -11.27 10.30 10.17
C ALA A 58 -11.63 9.08 11.04
N THR A 59 -11.93 7.92 10.44
CA THR A 59 -12.20 6.69 11.23
C THR A 59 -10.98 6.22 12.01
N MET A 60 -9.78 6.32 11.42
CA MET A 60 -8.53 5.94 12.09
C MET A 60 -8.21 6.90 13.24
N ALA A 61 -8.41 8.21 13.01
CA ALA A 61 -8.27 9.21 14.05
C ALA A 61 -9.28 8.99 15.18
N ALA A 62 -10.53 8.62 14.86
CA ALA A 62 -11.56 8.37 15.87
C ALA A 62 -11.21 7.16 16.74
N PHE A 63 -10.65 6.09 16.15
CA PHE A 63 -10.13 4.97 16.92
C PHE A 63 -8.96 5.40 17.83
N ALA A 64 -8.05 6.22 17.33
CA ALA A 64 -6.92 6.72 18.11
C ALA A 64 -7.37 7.61 19.27
N SER A 65 -8.36 8.50 19.08
CA SER A 65 -8.88 9.34 20.16
C SER A 65 -9.62 8.53 21.21
N VAL A 66 -10.41 7.53 20.81
CA VAL A 66 -11.08 6.61 21.75
C VAL A 66 -10.06 5.80 22.54
N ALA A 67 -9.02 5.29 21.88
CA ALA A 67 -7.95 4.54 22.56
C ALA A 67 -7.18 5.42 23.56
N LEU A 68 -6.84 6.66 23.20
CA LEU A 68 -6.21 7.61 24.12
C LEU A 68 -7.14 7.98 25.27
N PHE A 69 -8.43 8.24 25.01
CA PHE A 69 -9.41 8.51 26.06
C PHE A 69 -9.51 7.36 27.04
N LEU A 70 -9.61 6.12 26.56
CA LEU A 70 -9.62 4.92 27.41
C LEU A 70 -8.32 4.77 28.19
N LEU A 71 -7.16 4.98 27.55
CA LEU A 71 -5.86 4.93 28.20
C LEU A 71 -5.78 5.96 29.34
N PHE A 72 -6.11 7.22 29.08
CA PHE A 72 -6.10 8.26 30.10
C PHE A 72 -7.16 8.05 31.18
N SER A 73 -8.33 7.51 30.84
CA SER A 73 -9.38 7.20 31.81
C SER A 73 -8.98 6.05 32.76
N VAL A 74 -8.19 5.08 32.28
CA VAL A 74 -7.71 3.96 33.10
C VAL A 74 -6.47 4.35 33.92
N LEU A 75 -5.52 5.08 33.32
CA LEU A 75 -4.28 5.52 33.98
C LEU A 75 -4.48 6.72 34.92
N GLY A 76 -5.51 7.54 34.68
CA GLY A 76 -5.77 8.79 35.41
C GLY A 76 -6.43 8.63 36.77
N ARG A 77 -6.73 7.39 37.22
CA ARG A 77 -7.47 7.09 38.46
C ARG A 77 -6.90 7.66 39.77
N GLY A 78 -5.75 8.32 39.77
CA GLY A 78 -5.09 8.79 41.00
C GLY A 78 -4.77 10.28 41.13
N LYS A 79 -4.47 11.03 40.05
CA LYS A 79 -3.78 12.35 40.20
C LYS A 79 -4.03 13.40 39.11
N GLN A 80 -4.76 13.11 38.03
CA GLN A 80 -4.91 14.05 36.91
C GLN A 80 -6.38 14.49 36.78
N PRO A 81 -6.68 15.79 36.67
CA PRO A 81 -8.05 16.24 36.47
C PRO A 81 -8.54 15.70 35.13
N LEU A 82 -9.66 14.98 35.13
CA LEU A 82 -10.29 14.38 33.95
C LEU A 82 -10.39 15.38 32.76
N GLN A 83 -10.50 16.68 33.08
CA GLN A 83 -10.52 17.79 32.14
C GLN A 83 -9.22 17.96 31.34
N SER A 84 -8.04 17.86 31.96
CA SER A 84 -6.76 18.02 31.24
C SER A 84 -6.53 16.87 30.26
N ALA A 85 -6.87 15.64 30.66
CA ALA A 85 -6.82 14.47 29.79
C ALA A 85 -7.77 14.61 28.58
N ALA A 86 -8.98 15.11 28.80
CA ALA A 86 -9.94 15.35 27.71
C ALA A 86 -9.42 16.41 26.72
N ILE A 87 -8.86 17.51 27.21
CA ILE A 87 -8.28 18.57 26.35
C ILE A 87 -7.12 18.02 25.52
N PHE A 88 -6.21 17.26 26.13
CA PHE A 88 -5.10 16.63 25.39
C PHE A 88 -5.57 15.61 24.36
N ALA A 89 -6.59 14.80 24.66
CA ALA A 89 -7.16 13.84 23.71
C ALA A 89 -7.79 14.55 22.50
N VAL A 90 -8.55 15.63 22.74
CA VAL A 90 -9.13 16.46 21.68
C VAL A 90 -8.03 17.13 20.86
N PHE A 91 -7.04 17.72 21.50
CA PHE A 91 -5.93 18.38 20.80
C PHE A 91 -5.11 17.40 19.96
N ALA A 92 -4.82 16.22 20.51
CA ALA A 92 -4.16 15.13 19.77
C ALA A 92 -4.99 14.69 18.57
N PHE A 93 -6.31 14.51 18.73
CA PHE A 93 -7.20 14.17 17.61
C PHE A 93 -7.18 15.24 16.52
N LEU A 94 -7.27 16.52 16.91
CA LEU A 94 -7.31 17.66 15.99
C LEU A 94 -5.99 17.83 15.23
N LEU A 95 -4.86 17.50 15.85
CA LEU A 95 -3.53 17.61 15.24
C LEU A 95 -3.19 16.37 14.39
N TYR A 96 -3.58 15.18 14.85
CA TYR A 96 -3.25 13.92 14.18
C TYR A 96 -4.14 13.64 12.96
N THR A 97 -5.40 14.12 12.96
CA THR A 97 -6.33 13.96 11.83
C THR A 97 -5.81 14.62 10.54
N PRO A 98 -5.46 15.92 10.50
CA PRO A 98 -4.91 16.54 9.30
C PRO A 98 -3.52 16.00 8.98
N GLY A 99 -2.67 15.74 9.99
CA GLY A 99 -1.34 15.18 9.78
C GLY A 99 -1.37 13.81 9.09
N GLY A 100 -2.25 12.91 9.53
CA GLY A 100 -2.46 11.60 8.92
C GLY A 100 -2.92 11.70 7.46
N TYR A 101 -3.87 12.61 7.18
CA TYR A 101 -4.36 12.85 5.82
C TYR A 101 -3.25 13.34 4.88
N TYR A 102 -2.48 14.34 5.31
CA TYR A 102 -1.37 14.88 4.51
C TYR A 102 -0.31 13.81 4.22
N MET A 103 -0.01 12.95 5.19
CA MET A 103 0.99 11.92 5.00
C MET A 103 0.55 10.85 4.00
N GLU A 104 -0.73 10.45 4.02
CA GLU A 104 -1.31 9.58 3.00
C GLU A 104 -1.29 10.22 1.61
N LEU A 105 -1.57 11.52 1.51
CA LEU A 105 -1.56 12.28 0.26
C LEU A 105 -0.15 12.35 -0.36
N VAL A 106 0.88 12.63 0.44
CA VAL A 106 2.28 12.70 0.00
C VAL A 106 2.74 11.33 -0.50
N MET A 107 2.45 10.26 0.24
CA MET A 107 2.81 8.90 -0.19
C MET A 107 2.06 8.46 -1.45
N TYR A 108 0.80 8.85 -1.60
CA TYR A 108 0.03 8.59 -2.82
C TYR A 108 0.63 9.32 -4.03
N ARG A 109 0.90 10.63 -3.91
CA ARG A 109 1.51 11.44 -4.99
C ARG A 109 2.88 10.89 -5.39
N ARG A 110 3.73 10.52 -4.43
CA ARG A 110 5.06 9.95 -4.70
C ARG A 110 4.98 8.65 -5.49
N ARG A 111 3.95 7.83 -5.25
CA ARG A 111 3.72 6.58 -5.98
C ARG A 111 3.16 6.79 -7.39
N GLN A 112 2.25 7.75 -7.56
CA GLN A 112 1.72 8.09 -8.89
C GLN A 112 2.83 8.59 -9.83
N LYS A 113 3.75 9.42 -9.34
CA LYS A 113 4.93 9.85 -10.11
C LYS A 113 5.81 8.68 -10.57
N ARG A 114 6.01 7.66 -9.71
CA ARG A 114 6.77 6.45 -10.09
C ARG A 114 6.06 5.60 -11.14
N LYS A 115 4.72 5.53 -11.10
CA LYS A 115 3.94 4.83 -12.12
C LYS A 115 3.98 5.54 -13.47
N GLN A 116 3.86 6.86 -13.48
CA GLN A 116 3.98 7.67 -14.70
C GLN A 116 5.36 7.49 -15.35
N GLN A 117 6.44 7.47 -14.56
CA GLN A 117 7.79 7.21 -15.06
C GLN A 117 7.98 5.78 -15.62
N GLN A 118 7.27 4.79 -15.10
CA GLN A 118 7.29 3.41 -15.63
C GLN A 118 6.44 3.22 -16.88
N GLN A 119 5.45 4.09 -17.12
CA GLN A 119 4.55 4.02 -18.27
C GLN A 119 5.03 4.80 -19.49
N VAL A 120 6.08 5.62 -19.37
CA VAL A 120 6.72 6.27 -20.53
C VAL A 120 7.80 5.33 -21.07
N PRO A 121 7.54 4.57 -22.15
CA PRO A 121 8.59 3.84 -22.84
C PRO A 121 9.59 4.86 -23.43
N LYS A 122 10.88 4.64 -23.21
CA LYS A 122 11.96 5.26 -23.98
C LYS A 122 12.07 4.61 -25.35
#